data_AF-A0A965QG02-F1
#
_entry.id   AF-A0A965QG02-F1
#
_cell.length_a   1.000
_cell.length_b   1.000
_cell.length_c   1.000
_cell.angle_alpha   90.00
_cell.angle_beta   90.00
_cell.angle_gamma   90.00
#
_symmetry.space_group_name_H-M   'P 1'
#
loop_
_entity.id
_entity.type
_entity.pdbx_description
1 polymer ?
#
loop_
_entity_poly.entity_id
_entity_poly.type
_entity_poly.pdbx_seq_one_letter_code
_entity_poly.pdbx_strand_id
1 'polypeptide(L)'
;LILIIWTKKKFSKIVFYTSICIFPLFGFIALNTIPQIHGEWENATLYAKEYIDNPESFVSKRNYPMSGTEVRIVMWTASYHTFCAHPFGVGTGNVDEYLSKELVKLKQKELIHHNYNPHNQFLQTAVEIGFFGLLVLFSIVFFGLYYGFKYRNWLLIIIIGSLFFNCLFESMLQRQSGIVFYCFWICLLSSQIYNKEIKLILKD
;
A
#
# COMPACT_ATOMS: atom_id res chain seq x y z
N LEU A 1 1.71 -18.98 -0.73
CA LEU A 1 2.44 -19.73 -1.79
C LEU A 1 3.15 -20.99 -1.28
N ILE A 2 3.97 -20.94 -0.23
CA ILE A 2 4.67 -22.13 0.29
C ILE A 2 3.69 -23.20 0.80
N LEU A 3 2.66 -22.82 1.56
CA LEU A 3 1.58 -23.70 2.00
C LEU A 3 0.81 -24.34 0.83
N ILE A 4 0.57 -23.58 -0.25
CA ILE A 4 -0.10 -23.99 -1.48
C ILE A 4 0.76 -25.00 -2.27
N ILE A 5 2.07 -24.73 -2.40
CA ILE A 5 3.02 -25.64 -3.05
C ILE A 5 3.19 -26.92 -2.22
N TRP A 6 3.22 -26.81 -0.89
CA TRP A 6 3.31 -27.93 0.03
C TRP A 6 2.06 -28.80 0.03
N THR A 7 0.85 -28.22 0.03
CA THR A 7 -0.40 -28.99 -0.08
C THR A 7 -0.51 -29.70 -1.42
N LYS A 8 -0.10 -29.06 -2.53
CA LYS A 8 -0.03 -29.71 -3.85
C LYS A 8 0.95 -30.89 -3.88
N LYS A 9 2.05 -30.83 -3.12
CA LYS A 9 3.06 -31.89 -3.04
C LYS A 9 2.69 -33.03 -2.09
N LYS A 10 1.94 -32.73 -1.03
CA LYS A 10 1.64 -33.67 0.07
C LYS A 10 0.24 -34.30 0.01
N PHE A 11 -0.72 -33.65 -0.64
CA PHE A 11 -2.11 -34.09 -0.72
C PHE A 11 -2.60 -34.21 -2.18
N SER A 12 -3.70 -34.94 -2.40
CA SER A 12 -4.26 -35.14 -3.74
C SER A 12 -4.71 -33.82 -4.37
N LYS A 13 -4.75 -33.75 -5.72
CA LYS A 13 -5.21 -32.55 -6.46
C LYS A 13 -6.57 -32.04 -5.97
N ILE A 14 -7.43 -32.94 -5.50
CA ILE A 14 -8.75 -32.64 -4.95
C ILE A 14 -8.63 -31.78 -3.68
N VAL A 15 -7.77 -32.16 -2.73
CA VAL A 15 -7.56 -31.41 -1.47
C VAL A 15 -6.99 -30.01 -1.73
N PHE A 16 -6.15 -29.88 -2.75
CA PHE A 16 -5.59 -28.59 -3.16
C PHE A 16 -6.66 -27.62 -3.68
N TYR A 17 -7.50 -28.08 -4.62
CA TYR A 17 -8.56 -27.26 -5.19
C TYR A 17 -9.65 -26.96 -4.16
N THR A 18 -10.01 -27.91 -3.29
CA THR A 18 -10.95 -27.64 -2.20
C THR A 18 -10.42 -26.59 -1.22
N SER A 19 -9.13 -26.61 -0.88
CA SER A 19 -8.51 -25.59 -0.01
C SER A 19 -8.59 -24.17 -0.59
N ILE A 20 -8.41 -24.05 -1.92
CA ILE A 20 -8.51 -22.76 -2.63
C ILE A 20 -9.96 -22.26 -2.66
N CYS A 21 -10.95 -23.15 -2.78
CA CYS A 21 -12.37 -22.77 -2.78
C CYS A 21 -12.94 -22.51 -1.37
N ILE A 22 -12.43 -23.19 -0.35
CA ILE A 22 -12.88 -23.04 1.04
C ILE A 22 -12.50 -21.68 1.62
N PHE A 23 -11.34 -21.12 1.25
CA PHE A 23 -10.87 -19.86 1.83
C PHE A 23 -11.75 -18.64 1.45
N PRO A 24 -12.14 -18.43 0.18
CA PRO A 24 -13.14 -17.42 -0.19
C PRO A 24 -14.50 -17.68 0.42
N LEU A 25 -14.92 -18.95 0.51
CA LEU A 25 -16.21 -19.33 1.12
C LEU A 25 -16.24 -18.97 2.61
N PHE A 26 -15.16 -19.24 3.34
CA PHE A 26 -15.02 -18.87 4.74
C PHE A 26 -15.04 -17.34 4.92
N GLY A 27 -14.38 -16.60 4.03
CA GLY A 27 -14.46 -15.14 4.00
C GLY A 27 -15.87 -14.61 3.73
N PHE A 28 -16.58 -15.22 2.78
CA PHE A 28 -17.97 -14.88 2.47
C PHE A 28 -18.91 -15.18 3.65
N ILE A 29 -18.74 -16.32 4.32
CA ILE A 29 -19.51 -16.65 5.53
C ILE A 29 -19.21 -15.63 6.64
N ALA A 30 -17.93 -15.32 6.87
CA ALA A 30 -17.53 -14.34 7.88
C ALA A 30 -18.16 -12.96 7.62
N LEU A 31 -18.21 -12.50 6.36
CA LEU A 31 -18.84 -11.24 5.96
C LEU A 31 -20.36 -11.17 6.24
N ASN A 32 -21.06 -12.30 6.15
CA ASN A 32 -22.52 -12.34 6.34
C ASN A 32 -22.94 -12.69 7.77
N THR A 33 -22.08 -13.38 8.53
CA THR A 33 -22.42 -13.89 9.86
C THR A 33 -21.88 -13.02 10.99
N ILE A 34 -20.75 -12.32 10.79
CA ILE A 34 -20.10 -11.52 11.84
C ILE A 34 -20.54 -10.06 11.68
N PRO A 35 -21.39 -9.52 12.58
CA PRO A 35 -21.98 -8.18 12.42
C PRO A 35 -20.92 -7.07 12.31
N GLN A 36 -19.80 -7.20 13.02
CA GLN A 36 -18.71 -6.24 12.96
C GLN A 36 -18.08 -6.18 11.57
N ILE A 37 -17.83 -7.34 10.94
CA ILE A 37 -17.23 -7.39 9.60
C ILE A 37 -18.22 -6.86 8.55
N HIS A 38 -19.50 -7.22 8.70
CA HIS A 38 -20.55 -6.72 7.83
C HIS A 38 -20.66 -5.19 7.89
N GLY A 39 -20.69 -4.62 9.10
CA GLY A 39 -20.76 -3.17 9.30
C GLY A 39 -19.55 -2.43 8.72
N GLU A 40 -18.33 -2.93 8.91
CA GLU A 40 -17.13 -2.35 8.30
C GLU A 40 -17.19 -2.38 6.76
N TRP A 41 -17.71 -3.47 6.18
CA TRP A 41 -17.90 -3.58 4.73
C TRP A 41 -18.94 -2.57 4.22
N GLU A 42 -20.10 -2.50 4.85
CA GLU A 42 -21.15 -1.54 4.49
C GLU A 42 -20.64 -0.10 4.60
N ASN A 43 -19.98 0.25 5.71
CA ASN A 43 -19.38 1.57 5.92
C ASN A 43 -18.34 1.89 4.85
N ALA A 44 -17.42 0.97 4.55
CA ALA A 44 -16.42 1.18 3.50
C ALA A 44 -17.06 1.43 2.13
N THR A 45 -18.10 0.66 1.77
CA THR A 45 -18.82 0.88 0.51
C THR A 45 -19.61 2.18 0.49
N LEU A 46 -20.21 2.57 1.61
CA LEU A 46 -20.94 3.82 1.75
C LEU A 46 -20.00 5.02 1.62
N TYR A 47 -18.88 5.01 2.35
CA TYR A 47 -17.89 6.09 2.30
C TYR A 47 -17.28 6.22 0.91
N ALA A 48 -16.99 5.10 0.23
CA ALA A 48 -16.50 5.13 -1.14
C ALA A 48 -17.53 5.77 -2.09
N LYS A 49 -18.82 5.44 -1.97
CA LYS A 49 -19.89 6.05 -2.77
C LYS A 49 -20.02 7.54 -2.49
N GLU A 50 -20.15 7.94 -1.23
CA GLU A 50 -20.27 9.35 -0.84
C GLU A 50 -19.06 10.19 -1.32
N TYR A 51 -17.86 9.62 -1.23
CA TYR A 51 -16.64 10.28 -1.71
C TYR A 51 -16.61 10.41 -3.24
N ILE A 52 -16.99 9.36 -3.98
CA ILE A 52 -17.05 9.40 -5.45
C ILE A 52 -18.11 10.40 -5.92
N ASP A 53 -19.25 10.47 -5.25
CA ASP A 53 -20.34 11.38 -5.61
C ASP A 53 -19.92 12.85 -5.42
N ASN A 54 -19.31 13.17 -4.27
CA ASN A 54 -18.78 14.51 -4.02
C ASN A 54 -17.68 14.52 -2.92
N PRO A 55 -16.39 14.57 -3.33
CA PRO A 55 -15.27 14.58 -2.39
C PRO A 55 -15.28 15.74 -1.39
N GLU A 56 -15.60 16.97 -1.84
CA GLU A 56 -15.61 18.14 -0.97
C GLU A 56 -16.73 18.07 0.08
N SER A 57 -17.90 17.60 -0.32
CA SER A 57 -19.03 17.36 0.58
C SER A 57 -18.70 16.26 1.59
N PHE A 58 -18.05 15.17 1.16
CA PHE A 58 -17.62 14.10 2.07
C PHE A 58 -16.71 14.66 3.16
N VAL A 59 -15.66 15.40 2.77
CA VAL A 59 -14.68 15.94 3.71
C VAL A 59 -15.31 17.02 4.60
N SER A 60 -16.08 17.95 4.06
CA SER A 60 -16.61 19.09 4.83
C SER A 60 -17.75 18.74 5.80
N LYS A 61 -18.50 17.64 5.57
CA LYS A 61 -19.61 17.22 6.43
C LYS A 61 -19.20 16.37 7.62
N ARG A 62 -17.99 15.81 7.62
CA ARG A 62 -17.51 14.96 8.71
C ARG A 62 -16.90 15.80 9.82
N ASN A 63 -17.28 15.48 11.05
CA ASN A 63 -16.75 16.10 12.25
C ASN A 63 -16.04 15.04 13.09
N TYR A 64 -15.01 15.44 13.83
CA TYR A 64 -14.33 14.57 14.78
C TYR A 64 -15.26 14.24 15.97
N PRO A 65 -15.22 13.01 16.55
CA PRO A 65 -14.37 11.87 16.20
C PRO A 65 -14.81 11.16 14.91
N MET A 66 -13.83 10.75 14.11
CA MET A 66 -14.02 10.01 12.86
C MET A 66 -13.51 8.57 12.99
N SER A 67 -14.07 7.65 12.19
CA SER A 67 -13.49 6.32 12.02
C SER A 67 -12.13 6.39 11.31
N GLY A 68 -11.32 5.34 11.46
CA GLY A 68 -10.01 5.28 10.80
C GLY A 68 -10.09 5.39 9.27
N THR A 69 -11.16 4.84 8.66
CA THR A 69 -11.38 4.93 7.22
C THR A 69 -11.71 6.36 6.77
N GLU A 70 -12.55 7.07 7.52
CA GLU A 70 -12.87 8.47 7.24
C GLU A 70 -11.63 9.36 7.36
N VAL A 71 -10.83 9.19 8.42
CA VAL A 71 -9.56 9.91 8.59
C VAL A 71 -8.64 9.66 7.38
N ARG A 72 -8.50 8.41 6.93
CA ARG A 72 -7.68 8.08 5.76
C ARG A 72 -8.17 8.78 4.49
N ILE A 73 -9.47 8.77 4.22
CA ILE A 73 -10.02 9.43 3.02
C ILE A 73 -9.76 10.93 3.08
N VAL A 74 -9.98 11.59 4.23
CA VAL A 74 -9.68 13.02 4.42
C VAL A 74 -8.19 13.30 4.20
N MET A 75 -7.29 12.50 4.79
CA MET A 75 -5.85 12.66 4.61
C MET A 75 -5.41 12.39 3.18
N TRP A 76 -6.06 11.47 2.46
CA TRP A 76 -5.81 11.21 1.05
C TRP A 76 -6.19 12.41 0.19
N THR A 77 -7.34 13.03 0.46
CA THR A 77 -7.78 14.26 -0.22
C THR A 77 -6.79 15.40 0.02
N ALA A 78 -6.39 15.64 1.28
CA ALA A 78 -5.41 16.66 1.62
C ALA A 78 -4.06 16.43 0.93
N SER A 79 -3.61 15.18 0.88
CA SER A 79 -2.35 14.79 0.21
C SER A 79 -2.44 14.98 -1.30
N TYR A 80 -3.56 14.59 -1.91
CA TYR A 80 -3.80 14.76 -3.34
C TYR A 80 -3.81 16.24 -3.73
N HIS A 81 -4.54 17.09 -3.00
CA HIS A 81 -4.54 18.53 -3.22
C HIS A 81 -3.14 19.14 -3.09
N THR A 82 -2.42 18.74 -2.04
CA THR A 82 -1.05 19.22 -1.79
C THR A 82 -0.11 18.83 -2.93
N PHE A 83 -0.20 17.59 -3.41
CA PHE A 83 0.58 17.11 -4.55
C PHE A 83 0.21 17.84 -5.86
N CYS A 84 -1.07 18.05 -6.14
CA CYS A 84 -1.50 18.81 -7.33
C CYS A 84 -1.00 20.26 -7.29
N ALA A 85 -0.96 20.88 -6.12
CA ALA A 85 -0.39 22.22 -5.95
C ALA A 85 1.16 22.24 -6.03
N HIS A 86 1.82 21.15 -5.64
CA HIS A 86 3.28 21.03 -5.59
C HIS A 86 3.75 19.72 -6.26
N PRO A 87 3.70 19.63 -7.60
CA PRO A 87 3.97 18.38 -8.31
C PRO A 87 5.43 17.89 -8.19
N PHE A 88 6.34 18.77 -7.78
CA PHE A 88 7.75 18.44 -7.50
C PHE A 88 8.04 18.13 -6.03
N GLY A 89 6.98 18.02 -5.21
CA GLY A 89 7.06 17.76 -3.79
C GLY A 89 7.30 19.04 -2.97
N VAL A 90 6.94 18.98 -1.69
CA VAL A 90 7.16 20.06 -0.73
C VAL A 90 8.44 19.87 0.10
N GLY A 91 9.12 18.74 -0.07
CA GLY A 91 10.27 18.32 0.73
C GLY A 91 9.87 17.48 1.94
N THR A 92 10.71 16.50 2.29
CA THR A 92 10.44 15.54 3.39
C THR A 92 10.30 16.20 4.76
N GLY A 93 10.92 17.36 4.98
CA GLY A 93 10.83 18.12 6.24
C GLY A 93 9.61 19.04 6.35
N ASN A 94 8.85 19.26 5.27
CA ASN A 94 7.78 20.27 5.24
C ASN A 94 6.38 19.65 5.14
N VAL A 95 6.26 18.32 5.02
CA VAL A 95 4.97 17.65 4.77
C VAL A 95 3.91 18.01 5.80
N ASP A 96 4.27 17.95 7.09
CA ASP A 96 3.33 18.24 8.18
C ASP A 96 2.77 19.65 8.09
N GLU A 97 3.59 20.64 7.72
CA GLU A 97 3.16 22.03 7.55
C GLU A 97 2.16 22.17 6.40
N TYR A 98 2.46 21.58 5.24
CA TYR A 98 1.63 21.71 4.04
C TYR A 98 0.32 20.92 4.17
N LEU A 99 0.35 19.71 4.73
CA LEU A 99 -0.85 18.94 5.04
C LEU A 99 -1.72 19.67 6.08
N SER A 100 -1.12 20.25 7.12
CA SER A 100 -1.85 21.04 8.11
C SER A 100 -2.55 22.24 7.47
N LYS A 101 -1.86 22.97 6.59
CA LYS A 101 -2.46 24.08 5.83
C LYS A 101 -3.64 23.62 4.98
N GLU A 102 -3.52 22.46 4.32
CA GLU A 102 -4.60 21.92 3.49
C GLU A 102 -5.79 21.44 4.34
N LEU A 103 -5.55 20.81 5.49
CA LEU A 103 -6.59 20.43 6.45
C LEU A 103 -7.39 21.64 6.97
N VAL A 104 -6.73 22.80 7.17
CA VAL A 104 -7.44 24.05 7.52
C VAL A 104 -8.41 24.45 6.41
N LYS A 105 -8.02 24.37 5.13
CA LYS A 105 -8.89 24.68 4.00
C LYS A 105 -10.06 23.71 3.90
N LEU A 106 -9.81 22.44 4.18
CA LEU A 106 -10.81 21.38 4.22
C LEU A 106 -11.73 21.44 5.46
N LYS A 107 -11.56 22.42 6.34
CA LYS A 107 -12.29 22.58 7.62
C LYS A 107 -12.08 21.42 8.60
N GLN A 108 -10.94 20.73 8.51
CA GLN A 108 -10.58 19.56 9.31
C GLN A 108 -9.46 19.86 10.32
N LYS A 109 -9.63 20.94 11.09
CA LYS A 109 -8.59 21.44 12.02
C LYS A 109 -8.23 20.46 13.14
N GLU A 110 -9.21 19.67 13.60
CA GLU A 110 -9.00 18.69 14.67
C GLU A 110 -7.94 17.64 14.30
N LEU A 111 -7.83 17.28 13.02
CA LEU A 111 -6.85 16.29 12.54
C LEU A 111 -5.40 16.78 12.62
N ILE A 112 -5.18 18.09 12.67
CA ILE A 112 -3.84 18.71 12.74
C ILE A 112 -3.14 18.30 14.04
N HIS A 113 -3.89 18.19 15.14
CA HIS A 113 -3.32 17.84 16.45
C HIS A 113 -2.79 16.41 16.53
N HIS A 114 -3.16 15.57 15.58
CA HIS A 114 -2.76 14.16 15.55
C HIS A 114 -1.55 13.86 14.67
N ASN A 115 -1.10 14.81 13.84
CA ASN A 115 0.02 14.65 12.90
C ASN A 115 -0.06 13.32 12.12
N TYR A 116 -1.25 13.02 11.59
CA TYR A 116 -1.44 11.80 10.82
C TYR A 116 -0.68 11.86 9.49
N ASN A 117 -0.07 10.75 9.12
CA ASN A 117 0.35 10.53 7.76
C ASN A 117 -0.84 10.05 6.91
N PRO A 118 -0.73 10.06 5.57
CA PRO A 118 -1.81 9.63 4.69
C PRO A 118 -2.08 8.12 4.76
N HIS A 119 -1.30 7.31 5.47
CA HIS A 119 -1.39 5.85 5.45
C HIS A 119 -1.43 5.29 4.01
N ASN A 120 -0.66 5.89 3.12
CA ASN A 120 -0.50 5.46 1.75
C ASN A 120 0.86 5.94 1.26
N GLN A 121 1.79 5.02 1.03
CA GLN A 121 3.17 5.36 0.69
C GLN A 121 3.24 6.12 -0.64
N PHE A 122 2.35 5.89 -1.60
CA PHE A 122 2.35 6.61 -2.87
C PHE A 122 1.99 8.08 -2.65
N LEU A 123 0.91 8.36 -1.91
CA LEU A 123 0.53 9.74 -1.57
C LEU A 123 1.58 10.43 -0.71
N GLN A 124 2.15 9.72 0.28
CA GLN A 124 3.26 10.25 1.07
C GLN A 124 4.43 10.66 0.19
N THR A 125 4.87 9.76 -0.70
CA THR A 125 6.01 10.01 -1.61
C THR A 125 5.69 11.14 -2.59
N ALA A 126 4.45 11.20 -3.08
CA ALA A 126 3.98 12.27 -3.97
C ALA A 126 4.03 13.64 -3.29
N VAL A 127 3.62 13.75 -2.03
CA VAL A 127 3.69 15.01 -1.29
C VAL A 127 5.13 15.38 -0.96
N GLU A 128 5.94 14.42 -0.49
CA GLU A 128 7.33 14.67 -0.07
C GLU A 128 8.25 15.05 -1.23
N ILE A 129 8.26 14.24 -2.29
CA ILE A 129 9.28 14.24 -3.35
C ILE A 129 8.64 14.51 -4.73
N GLY A 130 7.31 14.50 -4.82
CA GLY A 130 6.61 14.76 -6.07
C GLY A 130 6.69 13.61 -7.06
N PHE A 131 6.50 13.98 -8.33
CA PHE A 131 6.50 13.05 -9.45
C PHE A 131 7.79 12.23 -9.56
N PHE A 132 8.95 12.82 -9.27
CA PHE A 132 10.22 12.11 -9.32
C PHE A 132 10.30 11.00 -8.25
N GLY A 133 9.80 11.26 -7.04
CA GLY A 133 9.75 10.24 -5.99
C GLY A 133 8.84 9.08 -6.38
N LEU A 134 7.67 9.37 -6.95
CA LEU A 134 6.76 8.36 -7.47
C LEU A 134 7.42 7.51 -8.57
N LEU A 135 8.11 8.15 -9.53
CA LEU A 135 8.83 7.43 -10.58
C LEU A 135 9.87 6.47 -9.99
N VAL A 136 10.64 6.89 -8.99
CA VAL A 136 11.63 6.03 -8.33
C VAL A 136 10.95 4.87 -7.61
N LEU A 137 9.89 5.14 -6.85
CA LEU A 137 9.14 4.11 -6.12
C LEU A 137 8.54 3.07 -7.06
N PHE A 138 7.88 3.51 -8.15
CA PHE A 138 7.37 2.62 -9.17
C PHE A 138 8.49 1.87 -9.89
N SER A 139 9.63 2.50 -10.15
CA SER A 139 10.79 1.83 -10.75
C SER A 139 11.29 0.68 -9.87
N ILE A 140 11.40 0.89 -8.55
CA ILE A 140 11.78 -0.17 -7.59
C ILE A 140 10.81 -1.36 -7.69
N VAL A 141 9.50 -1.08 -7.70
CA VAL A 141 8.47 -2.12 -7.79
C VAL A 141 8.52 -2.85 -9.13
N PHE A 142 8.48 -2.12 -10.25
CA PHE A 142 8.39 -2.72 -11.58
C PHE A 142 9.67 -3.45 -11.98
N PHE A 143 10.86 -2.89 -11.72
CA PHE A 143 12.11 -3.60 -11.97
C PHE A 143 12.27 -4.79 -11.03
N GLY A 144 11.94 -4.65 -9.74
CA GLY A 144 11.98 -5.74 -8.78
C GLY A 144 11.11 -6.92 -9.21
N LEU A 145 9.88 -6.66 -9.68
CA LEU A 145 9.00 -7.69 -10.25
C LEU A 145 9.55 -8.26 -11.55
N TYR A 146 9.98 -7.41 -12.49
CA TYR A 146 10.54 -7.83 -13.78
C TYR A 146 11.71 -8.80 -13.60
N TYR A 147 12.72 -8.42 -12.81
CA TYR A 147 13.87 -9.27 -12.51
C TYR A 147 13.46 -10.52 -11.71
N GLY A 148 12.51 -10.37 -10.77
CA GLY A 148 11.91 -11.49 -10.06
C GLY A 148 11.34 -12.55 -11.01
N PHE A 149 10.55 -12.14 -12.00
CA PHE A 149 9.97 -13.06 -12.99
C PHE A 149 11.02 -13.60 -13.97
N LYS A 150 11.88 -12.73 -14.53
CA LYS A 150 12.92 -13.10 -15.51
C LYS A 150 13.84 -14.20 -14.97
N TYR A 151 14.29 -14.10 -13.71
CA TYR A 151 15.20 -15.08 -13.10
C TYR A 151 14.49 -16.09 -12.20
N ARG A 152 13.15 -16.16 -12.27
CA ARG A 152 12.30 -17.06 -11.46
C ARG A 152 12.61 -16.98 -9.95
N ASN A 153 12.96 -15.79 -9.47
CA ASN A 153 13.17 -15.53 -8.04
C ASN A 153 11.83 -15.21 -7.38
N TRP A 154 11.10 -16.26 -7.01
CA TRP A 154 9.79 -16.15 -6.35
C TRP A 154 9.83 -15.39 -5.03
N LEU A 155 10.95 -15.46 -4.30
CA LEU A 155 11.08 -14.74 -3.04
C LEU A 155 11.15 -13.23 -3.28
N LEU A 156 11.90 -12.79 -4.29
CA LEU A 156 11.95 -11.37 -4.67
C LEU A 156 10.56 -10.86 -5.11
N ILE A 157 9.83 -11.66 -5.90
CA ILE A 157 8.46 -11.33 -6.32
C ILE A 157 7.55 -11.16 -5.09
N ILE A 158 7.64 -12.07 -4.11
CA ILE A 158 6.82 -12.00 -2.89
C ILE A 158 7.18 -10.75 -2.06
N ILE A 159 8.47 -10.44 -1.90
CA ILE A 159 8.93 -9.27 -1.13
C ILE A 159 8.53 -7.95 -1.81
N ILE A 160 8.72 -7.82 -3.12
CA ILE A 160 8.33 -6.62 -3.86
C ILE A 160 6.80 -6.49 -3.94
N GLY A 161 6.10 -7.61 -4.16
CA GLY A 161 4.65 -7.65 -4.16
C GLY A 161 4.07 -7.29 -2.80
N SER A 162 4.69 -7.75 -1.70
CA SER A 162 4.26 -7.36 -0.35
C SER A 162 4.55 -5.89 -0.08
N LEU A 163 5.69 -5.35 -0.53
CA LEU A 163 5.99 -3.92 -0.45
C LEU A 163 4.87 -3.12 -1.14
N PHE A 164 4.60 -3.41 -2.41
CA PHE A 164 3.59 -2.73 -3.20
C PHE A 164 2.21 -2.79 -2.54
N PHE A 165 1.81 -3.98 -2.07
CA PHE A 165 0.52 -4.17 -1.40
C PHE A 165 0.43 -3.38 -0.09
N ASN A 166 1.47 -3.41 0.76
CA ASN A 166 1.46 -2.66 2.01
C ASN A 166 1.50 -1.14 1.78
N CYS A 167 2.15 -0.67 0.71
CA CYS A 167 2.18 0.73 0.32
C CYS A 167 0.78 1.32 0.04
N LEU A 168 -0.22 0.49 -0.27
CA LEU A 168 -1.61 0.94 -0.48
C LEU A 168 -2.30 1.37 0.83
N PHE A 169 -1.87 0.82 1.98
CA PHE A 169 -2.57 0.97 3.25
C PHE A 169 -1.71 1.58 4.36
N GLU A 170 -0.40 1.67 4.16
CA GLU A 170 0.54 2.22 5.12
C GLU A 170 1.71 2.93 4.44
N SER A 171 2.27 3.93 5.12
CA SER A 171 3.51 4.61 4.74
C SER A 171 4.73 3.81 5.22
N MET A 172 4.90 2.61 4.66
CA MET A 172 5.92 1.63 5.10
C MET A 172 7.36 2.15 5.08
N LEU A 173 7.70 2.98 4.10
CA LEU A 173 9.05 3.52 3.94
C LEU A 173 9.28 4.79 4.77
N GLN A 174 8.32 5.19 5.60
CA GLN A 174 8.52 6.21 6.64
C GLN A 174 8.97 5.61 7.98
N ARG A 175 8.82 4.29 8.14
CA ARG A 175 9.21 3.60 9.38
C ARG A 175 10.57 2.92 9.17
N GLN A 176 11.48 3.15 10.11
CA GLN A 176 12.80 2.51 10.14
C GLN A 176 12.74 1.00 9.91
N SER A 177 11.81 0.30 10.58
CA SER A 177 11.64 -1.14 10.43
C SER A 177 11.25 -1.56 9.01
N GLY A 178 10.37 -0.80 8.35
CA GLY A 178 9.98 -1.04 6.97
C GLY A 178 11.14 -0.81 6.01
N ILE A 179 11.85 0.32 6.15
CA ILE A 179 13.04 0.64 5.35
C ILE A 179 14.07 -0.47 5.46
N VAL A 180 14.49 -0.82 6.68
CA VAL A 180 15.52 -1.84 6.92
C VAL A 180 15.10 -3.19 6.34
N PHE A 181 13.86 -3.63 6.59
CA PHE A 181 13.36 -4.91 6.11
C PHE A 181 13.39 -4.99 4.58
N TYR A 182 12.77 -4.02 3.90
CA TYR A 182 12.66 -4.06 2.45
C TYR A 182 14.00 -3.84 1.76
N CYS A 183 14.82 -2.88 2.21
CA CYS A 183 16.15 -2.67 1.66
C CYS A 183 17.03 -3.91 1.80
N PHE A 184 17.07 -4.53 2.97
CA PHE A 184 17.88 -5.73 3.20
C PHE A 184 17.51 -6.86 2.23
N TRP A 185 16.23 -7.23 2.18
CA TRP A 185 15.79 -8.37 1.36
C TRP A 185 15.90 -8.09 -0.14
N ILE A 186 15.55 -6.89 -0.59
CA ILE A 186 15.66 -6.52 -2.01
C ILE A 186 17.12 -6.56 -2.46
N CYS A 187 18.03 -5.96 -1.69
CA CYS A 187 19.46 -5.96 -2.02
C CYS A 187 20.07 -7.37 -2.04
N LEU A 188 19.78 -8.18 -1.00
CA LEU A 188 20.28 -9.56 -0.90
C LEU A 188 19.83 -10.41 -2.10
N LEU A 189 18.54 -10.37 -2.43
CA LEU A 189 17.98 -11.18 -3.50
C LEU A 189 18.40 -10.69 -4.90
N SER A 190 18.58 -9.38 -5.07
CA SER A 190 19.09 -8.80 -6.31
C SER A 190 20.56 -9.17 -6.55
N SER A 191 21.39 -9.16 -5.50
CA SER A 191 22.79 -9.61 -5.56
C SER A 191 22.89 -11.09 -5.99
N GLN A 192 21.99 -11.95 -5.52
CA GLN A 192 21.94 -13.34 -5.97
C GLN A 192 21.60 -13.48 -7.47
N ILE A 193 20.73 -12.62 -8.00
CA ILE A 193 20.39 -12.59 -9.43
C ILE A 193 21.61 -12.17 -10.24
N TYR A 194 22.26 -11.07 -9.84
CA TYR A 194 23.45 -10.54 -10.51
C TYR A 194 24.58 -11.57 -10.60
N ASN A 195 24.85 -12.28 -9.50
CA ASN A 195 25.86 -13.34 -9.47
C ASN A 195 25.54 -14.52 -10.41
N LYS A 196 24.26 -14.85 -10.61
CA LYS A 196 23.85 -15.89 -11.57
C LYS A 196 24.03 -15.42 -13.01
N GLU A 197 23.73 -14.17 -13.30
CA GLU A 197 23.89 -13.57 -14.62
C GLU A 197 25.36 -13.50 -15.04
N ILE A 198 26.27 -13.05 -14.17
CA ILE A 198 27.71 -13.07 -14.45
C ILE A 198 28.21 -14.49 -14.76
N LYS A 199 27.79 -15.48 -13.98
CA LYS A 199 28.19 -16.88 -14.19
C LYS A 199 27.70 -17.48 -15.51
N LEU A 200 26.61 -16.95 -16.06
CA LEU A 200 26.14 -17.33 -17.39
C LEU A 200 27.03 -16.68 -18.46
N ILE A 201 27.28 -15.38 -18.36
CA ILE A 201 28.12 -14.63 -19.31
C ILE A 201 29.56 -15.19 -19.37
N LEU A 202 30.15 -15.56 -18.23
CA LEU A 202 31.52 -16.11 -18.19
C LEU A 202 31.64 -17.58 -18.63
N LYS A 203 30.51 -18.27 -18.89
CA LYS A 203 30.50 -19.65 -19.37
C LYS A 203 30.34 -19.75 -20.89
N ASP A 204 29.94 -18.67 -21.54
CA ASP A 204 29.87 -18.51 -22.99
C ASP A 204 31.16 -17.87 -23.53
#